data_AF-A0A2P8W3L6-F1
#
_entry.id   AF-A0A2P8W3L6-F1
#
_cell.length_a   1.000
_cell.length_b   1.000
_cell.length_c   1.000
_cell.angle_alpha   90.00
_cell.angle_beta   90.00
_cell.angle_gamma   90.00
#
_symmetry.space_group_name_H-M   'P 1'
#
loop_
_entity.id
_entity.type
_entity.pdbx_description
1 polymer ?
#
loop_
_entity_poly.entity_id
_entity_poly.type
_entity_poly.pdbx_seq_one_letter_code
_entity_poly.pdbx_strand_id
1 'polypeptide(L)'
;MTAEELSKSSLGPDAGGNGSPDAVSSLGSPDSTGLKSDWSTRIDALRQQEADLKRSIADLQSAYNRLTQDQFQKIQSDIGRMVQQGTADLEQRKRSLQKEIETLERRQERIQAEMRTTFAGSSQDLAVRVQGFKDYLVGSLQDLAVAAEQLELSPSARSRAVSEGAERGEDRGRAGMDARFESAPERAANRTASARRAADESAPIQPAFASNAFQDQTERIRSLLDQYRMRPDYYGPLWQLRRTFEPIHAERVSNWFFAQGGRGAVKSMGSRLQNVLVASAALSILYALYGNRLRTLVLSNSPERLGEWRRGLQDCLGISRADFGTGQGVMLFDAPEPLAQRADRITADNGLPFIVVDEAESVISLALLQFPLWLAFAPDPMNPVTEYDYY
;
A
#
# COMPACT_ATOMS: atom_id res chain seq x y z
N MET A 1 18.46 31.01 23.40
CA MET A 1 17.28 31.68 23.97
C MET A 1 17.76 32.92 24.69
N THR A 2 17.21 34.05 24.28
CA THR A 2 17.64 35.43 24.55
C THR A 2 17.30 35.87 25.98
N ALA A 3 18.18 36.72 26.53
CA ALA A 3 18.03 37.36 27.82
C ALA A 3 17.05 38.53 27.71
N GLU A 4 15.78 38.32 28.04
CA GLU A 4 14.82 39.41 28.21
C GLU A 4 13.55 38.99 28.98
N GLU A 5 13.70 38.43 30.17
CA GLU A 5 12.60 38.42 31.17
C GLU A 5 13.22 38.36 32.55
N LEU A 6 13.19 39.49 33.28
CA LEU A 6 13.12 39.59 34.75
C LEU A 6 13.20 41.06 35.15
N SER A 7 12.12 41.79 34.89
CA SER A 7 11.86 43.08 35.51
C SER A 7 10.36 43.27 35.60
N LYS A 8 9.78 42.78 36.69
CA LYS A 8 8.55 43.23 37.35
C LYS A 8 8.13 42.19 38.38
N SER A 9 8.33 42.48 39.66
CA SER A 9 7.37 42.24 40.75
C SER A 9 8.08 42.30 42.10
N SER A 10 7.84 43.37 42.86
CA SER A 10 7.51 43.31 44.30
C SER A 10 7.54 44.73 44.88
N LEU A 11 6.36 45.29 45.09
CA LEU A 11 6.16 46.50 45.88
C LEU A 11 4.87 46.31 46.70
N GLY A 12 5.04 46.31 48.03
CA GLY A 12 4.03 46.57 49.06
C GLY A 12 3.49 45.35 49.84
N PRO A 13 2.87 45.57 51.03
CA PRO A 13 3.27 46.44 52.15
C PRO A 13 3.04 45.77 53.54
N ASP A 14 3.08 46.58 54.62
CA ASP A 14 2.61 46.34 56.02
C ASP A 14 3.62 45.96 57.12
N ALA A 15 3.80 46.90 58.06
CA ALA A 15 3.59 46.68 59.50
C ALA A 15 3.65 48.03 60.26
N GLY A 16 2.54 48.42 60.89
CA GLY A 16 2.47 49.53 61.84
C GLY A 16 2.83 49.11 63.27
N GLY A 17 3.09 50.10 64.14
CA GLY A 17 3.26 49.89 65.58
C GLY A 17 3.67 51.15 66.33
N ASN A 18 2.70 51.77 66.98
CA ASN A 18 2.75 53.03 67.73
C ASN A 18 3.39 52.86 69.12
N GLY A 19 4.03 53.90 69.67
CA GLY A 19 4.45 53.92 71.08
C GLY A 19 5.36 55.09 71.48
N SER A 20 4.77 56.23 71.86
CA SER A 20 5.42 57.23 72.73
C SER A 20 5.43 56.74 74.19
N PRO A 21 6.38 57.22 75.01
CA PRO A 21 5.94 58.15 76.05
C PRO A 21 6.86 59.37 76.24
N ASP A 22 6.26 60.42 76.79
CA ASP A 22 6.87 61.69 77.18
C ASP A 22 7.97 61.54 78.24
N ALA A 23 9.07 62.29 78.09
CA ALA A 23 9.81 62.88 79.20
C ALA A 23 10.69 64.05 78.72
N VAL A 24 10.66 65.12 79.50
CA VAL A 24 11.13 66.47 79.23
C VAL A 24 12.59 66.66 79.69
N SER A 25 13.33 67.49 78.93
CA SER A 25 14.55 68.23 79.31
C SER A 25 15.91 67.51 79.43
N SER A 26 16.78 67.72 78.44
CA SER A 26 18.05 68.42 78.67
C SER A 26 18.65 68.90 77.34
N LEU A 27 18.93 70.20 77.23
CA LEU A 27 19.76 70.75 76.16
C LEU A 27 21.18 70.17 76.27
N GLY A 28 21.55 69.33 75.31
CA GLY A 28 22.92 68.85 75.08
C GLY A 28 23.14 68.73 73.57
N SER A 29 24.16 69.41 73.07
CA SER A 29 24.55 69.50 71.65
C SER A 29 24.53 68.15 70.92
N PRO A 30 24.06 68.06 69.66
CA PRO A 30 24.09 66.81 68.93
C PRO A 30 25.53 66.44 68.57
N ASP A 31 25.90 65.23 68.98
CA ASP A 31 27.19 64.57 68.80
C ASP A 31 27.45 64.26 67.32
N SER A 32 27.73 65.30 66.53
CA SER A 32 28.00 65.22 65.08
C SER A 32 29.24 64.37 64.73
N THR A 33 30.07 64.09 65.73
CA THR A 33 31.28 63.27 65.66
C THR A 33 30.98 61.77 65.65
N GLY A 34 29.97 61.29 66.39
CA GLY A 34 29.58 59.88 66.42
C GLY A 34 28.98 59.40 65.09
N LEU A 35 28.04 60.18 64.54
CA LEU A 35 27.43 59.91 63.23
C LEU A 35 28.47 59.84 62.11
N LYS A 36 29.43 60.76 62.07
CA LYS A 36 30.51 60.74 61.06
C LYS A 36 31.40 59.49 61.18
N SER A 37 31.64 59.00 62.40
CA SER A 37 32.43 57.79 62.63
C SER A 37 31.71 56.52 62.16
N ASP A 38 30.39 56.43 62.37
CA ASP A 38 29.57 55.30 61.90
C ASP A 38 29.52 55.25 60.36
N TRP A 39 29.36 56.41 59.70
CA TRP A 39 29.41 56.50 58.23
C TRP A 39 30.77 56.13 57.66
N SER A 40 31.86 56.53 58.32
CA SER A 40 33.22 56.15 57.88
C SER A 40 33.44 54.64 57.95
N THR A 41 33.01 54.00 59.05
CA THR A 41 33.08 52.54 59.24
C THR A 41 32.25 51.81 58.19
N ARG A 42 31.07 52.33 57.85
CA ARG A 42 30.21 51.75 56.80
C ARG A 42 30.83 51.87 55.41
N ILE A 43 31.49 52.99 55.10
CA ILE A 43 32.19 53.20 53.84
C ILE A 43 33.35 52.22 53.70
N ASP A 44 34.13 52.01 54.76
CA ASP A 44 35.24 51.06 54.73
C ASP A 44 34.76 49.60 54.61
N ALA A 45 33.67 49.24 55.28
CA ALA A 45 33.02 47.94 55.10
C ALA A 45 32.53 47.72 53.67
N LEU A 46 31.94 48.74 53.03
CA LEU A 46 31.50 48.67 51.63
C LEU A 46 32.69 48.55 50.66
N ARG A 47 33.79 49.27 50.91
CA ARG A 47 35.03 49.15 50.11
C ARG A 47 35.64 47.75 50.22
N GLN A 48 35.62 47.16 51.42
CA GLN A 48 36.06 45.80 51.63
C GLN A 48 35.17 44.80 50.88
N GLN A 49 33.84 44.97 50.95
CA GLN A 49 32.89 44.15 50.21
C GLN A 49 33.10 44.25 48.69
N GLU A 50 33.33 45.45 48.17
CA GLU A 50 33.62 45.66 46.75
C GLU A 50 34.90 44.93 46.31
N ALA A 51 35.95 44.99 47.14
CA ALA A 51 37.21 44.29 46.87
C ALA A 51 37.03 42.76 46.89
N ASP A 52 36.26 42.24 47.83
CA ASP A 52 36.00 40.79 47.93
C ASP A 52 35.09 40.30 46.81
N LEU A 53 34.08 41.08 46.40
CA LEU A 53 33.25 40.77 45.23
C LEU A 53 34.07 40.78 43.94
N LYS A 54 34.99 41.73 43.76
CA LYS A 54 35.89 41.77 42.59
C LYS A 54 36.78 40.54 42.51
N ARG A 55 37.32 40.07 43.64
CA ARG A 55 38.08 38.81 43.71
C ARG A 55 37.22 37.62 43.36
N SER A 56 36.03 37.52 43.95
CA SER A 56 35.10 36.42 43.67
C SER A 56 34.68 36.38 42.21
N ILE A 57 34.47 37.52 41.56
CA ILE A 57 34.15 37.59 40.13
C ILE A 57 35.34 37.10 39.28
N ALA A 58 36.56 37.50 39.60
CA ALA A 58 37.75 37.05 38.90
C ALA A 58 37.95 35.52 39.04
N ASP A 59 37.73 34.98 40.24
CA ASP A 59 37.80 33.55 40.49
C ASP A 59 36.71 32.80 39.72
N LEU A 60 35.47 33.31 39.74
CA LEU A 60 34.34 32.72 39.02
C LEU A 60 34.57 32.72 37.50
N GLN A 61 35.10 33.80 36.95
CA GLN A 61 35.47 33.91 35.55
C GLN A 61 36.57 32.91 35.19
N SER A 62 37.59 32.74 36.03
CA SER A 62 38.66 31.78 35.80
C SER A 62 38.14 30.33 35.83
N ALA A 63 37.24 30.01 36.77
CA ALA A 63 36.64 28.68 36.90
C ALA A 63 35.73 28.37 35.71
N TYR A 64 34.90 29.34 35.29
CA TYR A 64 34.05 29.23 34.12
C TYR A 64 34.87 29.00 32.84
N ASN A 65 35.93 29.78 32.64
CA ASN A 65 36.80 29.65 31.47
C ASN A 65 37.49 28.28 31.44
N ARG A 66 37.97 27.79 32.59
CA ARG A 66 38.57 26.45 32.71
C ARG A 66 37.58 25.35 32.37
N LEU A 67 36.38 25.39 32.94
CA LEU A 67 35.35 24.39 32.68
C LEU A 67 34.93 24.41 31.21
N THR A 68 34.72 25.59 30.63
CA THR A 68 34.36 25.73 29.22
C THR A 68 35.44 25.18 28.30
N GLN A 69 36.72 25.43 28.61
CA GLN A 69 37.85 24.91 27.84
C GLN A 69 37.97 23.39 27.94
N ASP A 70 37.76 22.82 29.12
CA ASP A 70 37.75 21.36 29.34
C ASP A 70 36.61 20.68 28.57
N GLN A 71 35.40 21.24 28.65
CA GLN A 71 34.24 20.77 27.88
C GLN A 71 34.52 20.84 26.37
N PHE A 72 35.13 21.92 25.88
CA PHE A 72 35.47 22.06 24.47
C PHE A 72 36.45 20.98 24.00
N GLN A 73 37.50 20.71 24.79
CA GLN A 73 38.47 19.65 24.47
C GLN A 73 37.82 18.26 24.45
N LYS A 74 36.94 17.98 25.41
CA LYS A 74 36.21 16.71 25.45
C LYS A 74 35.29 16.54 24.24
N ILE A 75 34.49 17.56 23.92
CA ILE A 75 33.61 17.57 22.75
C ILE A 75 34.43 17.39 21.46
N GLN A 76 35.55 18.10 21.32
CA GLN A 76 36.42 17.97 20.15
C GLN A 76 36.96 16.54 20.00
N SER A 77 37.32 15.88 21.11
CA SER A 77 37.78 14.49 21.10
C SER A 77 36.68 13.48 20.77
N ASP A 78 35.46 13.71 21.28
CA ASP A 78 34.31 12.84 21.03
C ASP A 78 33.83 12.97 19.58
N ILE A 79 33.79 14.20 19.04
CA ILE A 79 33.53 14.45 17.61
C ILE A 79 34.59 13.76 16.76
N GLY A 80 35.88 13.89 17.12
CA GLY A 80 36.96 13.22 16.39
C GLY A 80 36.77 11.71 16.31
N ARG A 81 36.39 11.07 17.41
CA ARG A 81 36.10 9.62 17.44
C ARG A 81 34.86 9.26 16.63
N MET A 82 33.79 10.04 16.76
CA MET A 82 32.54 9.80 16.03
C MET A 82 32.75 9.90 14.51
N VAL A 83 33.52 10.90 14.05
CA VAL A 83 33.87 11.05 12.63
C VAL A 83 34.70 9.86 12.16
N GLN A 84 35.72 9.44 12.91
CA GLN A 84 36.56 8.28 12.55
C GLN A 84 35.76 6.96 12.53
N GLN A 85 34.84 6.77 13.45
CA GLN A 85 33.96 5.61 13.48
C GLN A 85 32.96 5.63 12.31
N GLY A 86 32.38 6.80 12.04
CA GLY A 86 31.47 7.00 10.91
C GLY A 86 32.15 6.74 9.56
N THR A 87 33.38 7.22 9.37
CA THR A 87 34.13 6.95 8.13
C THR A 87 34.48 5.47 7.99
N ALA A 88 34.89 4.80 9.08
CA ALA A 88 35.17 3.37 9.07
C ALA A 88 33.93 2.52 8.72
N ASP A 89 32.76 2.84 9.30
CA ASP A 89 31.51 2.14 8.98
C ASP A 89 31.08 2.36 7.53
N LEU A 90 31.18 3.60 7.02
CA LEU A 90 30.89 3.90 5.61
C LEU A 90 31.82 3.15 4.65
N GLU A 91 33.11 3.05 4.97
CA GLU A 91 34.04 2.24 4.18
C GLU A 91 33.69 0.76 4.20
N GLN A 92 33.28 0.22 5.36
CA GLN A 92 32.85 -1.16 5.50
C GLN A 92 31.59 -1.44 4.67
N ARG A 93 30.58 -0.58 4.77
CA ARG A 93 29.34 -0.68 3.99
C ARG A 93 29.63 -0.64 2.49
N LYS A 94 30.49 0.30 2.04
CA LYS A 94 30.93 0.37 0.64
C LYS A 94 31.55 -0.95 0.17
N ARG A 95 32.45 -1.55 0.96
CA ARG A 95 33.09 -2.83 0.62
C ARG A 95 32.10 -3.99 0.58
N SER A 96 31.10 -4.01 1.49
CA SER A 96 30.04 -5.03 1.47
C SER A 96 29.20 -4.93 0.21
N LEU A 97 28.72 -3.72 -0.11
CA LEU A 97 27.92 -3.47 -1.30
C LEU A 97 28.67 -3.79 -2.59
N GLN A 98 29.96 -3.48 -2.68
CA GLN A 98 30.77 -3.86 -3.83
C GLN A 98 30.81 -5.39 -4.06
N LYS A 99 30.92 -6.18 -2.98
CA LYS A 99 30.87 -7.65 -3.08
C LYS A 99 29.49 -8.15 -3.50
N GLU A 100 28.43 -7.58 -2.95
CA GLU A 100 27.06 -7.93 -3.32
C GLU A 100 26.78 -7.65 -4.79
N ILE A 101 27.19 -6.48 -5.29
CA ILE A 101 27.10 -6.14 -6.72
C ILE A 101 27.82 -7.18 -7.57
N GLU A 102 29.06 -7.54 -7.23
CA GLU A 102 29.83 -8.54 -7.97
C GLU A 102 29.11 -9.91 -7.99
N THR A 103 28.50 -10.32 -6.87
CA THR A 103 27.72 -11.57 -6.83
C THR A 103 26.44 -11.51 -7.68
N LEU A 104 25.78 -10.35 -7.73
CA LEU A 104 24.58 -10.14 -8.52
C LEU A 104 24.88 -10.11 -10.01
N GLU A 105 25.97 -9.45 -10.42
CA GLU A 105 26.44 -9.43 -11.81
C GLU A 105 26.76 -10.85 -12.29
N ARG A 106 27.52 -11.62 -11.51
CA ARG A 106 27.80 -13.04 -11.83
C ARG A 106 26.53 -13.88 -11.95
N ARG A 107 25.52 -13.64 -11.10
CA ARG A 107 24.23 -14.34 -11.18
C ARG A 107 23.45 -13.93 -12.44
N GLN A 108 23.45 -12.65 -12.78
CA GLN A 108 22.81 -12.13 -13.98
C GLN A 108 23.45 -12.73 -15.24
N GLU A 109 24.78 -12.79 -15.31
CA GLU A 109 25.51 -13.41 -16.41
C GLU A 109 25.14 -14.90 -16.56
N ARG A 110 25.07 -15.63 -15.45
CA ARG A 110 24.64 -17.04 -15.47
C ARG A 110 23.22 -17.19 -16.00
N ILE A 111 22.28 -16.38 -15.52
CA ILE A 111 20.89 -16.40 -15.98
C ILE A 111 20.81 -16.03 -17.48
N GLN A 112 21.56 -15.02 -17.94
CA GLN A 112 21.59 -14.68 -19.36
C GLN A 112 22.15 -15.81 -20.22
N ALA A 113 23.20 -16.50 -19.76
CA ALA A 113 23.76 -17.65 -20.45
C ALA A 113 22.76 -18.82 -20.50
N GLU A 114 22.09 -19.12 -19.39
CA GLU A 114 21.02 -20.12 -19.32
C GLU A 114 19.84 -19.75 -20.24
N MET A 115 19.42 -18.48 -20.27
CA MET A 115 18.36 -18.02 -21.16
C MET A 115 18.76 -18.15 -22.64
N ARG A 116 19.97 -17.72 -23.02
CA ARG A 116 20.45 -17.83 -24.42
C ARG A 116 20.52 -19.29 -24.88
N THR A 117 21.01 -20.18 -24.02
CA THR A 117 21.16 -21.60 -24.35
C THR A 117 19.83 -22.35 -24.32
N THR A 118 18.94 -22.04 -23.38
CA THR A 118 17.61 -22.66 -23.28
C THR A 118 16.65 -22.17 -24.37
N PHE A 119 16.71 -20.88 -24.74
CA PHE A 119 15.83 -20.27 -25.74
C PHE A 119 16.07 -20.81 -27.16
N ALA A 120 17.31 -21.19 -27.50
CA ALA A 120 17.63 -21.78 -28.79
C ALA A 120 16.96 -23.15 -28.99
N GLY A 121 16.79 -23.94 -27.93
CA GLY A 121 16.10 -25.25 -27.98
C GLY A 121 14.58 -25.12 -27.89
N SER A 122 14.06 -24.27 -26.99
CA SER A 122 12.62 -24.14 -26.77
C SER A 122 11.88 -23.43 -27.91
N SER A 123 12.52 -22.50 -28.62
CA SER A 123 11.92 -21.80 -29.76
C SER A 123 11.77 -22.72 -30.98
N GLN A 124 12.71 -23.64 -31.19
CA GLN A 124 12.62 -24.65 -32.25
C GLN A 124 11.48 -25.63 -31.99
N ASP A 125 11.36 -26.15 -30.77
CA ASP A 125 10.27 -27.05 -30.38
C ASP A 125 8.90 -26.36 -30.42
N LEU A 126 8.85 -25.05 -30.14
CA LEU A 126 7.64 -24.25 -30.27
C LEU A 126 7.27 -24.07 -31.75
N ALA A 127 8.23 -23.79 -32.63
CA ALA A 127 8.00 -23.64 -34.07
C ALA A 127 7.49 -24.94 -34.70
N VAL A 128 8.06 -26.09 -34.32
CA VAL A 128 7.59 -27.42 -34.77
C VAL A 128 6.17 -27.69 -34.31
N ARG A 129 5.82 -27.36 -33.05
CA ARG A 129 4.44 -27.51 -32.54
C ARG A 129 3.43 -26.58 -33.21
N VAL A 130 3.80 -25.32 -33.42
CA VAL A 130 2.93 -24.33 -34.09
C VAL A 130 2.67 -24.74 -35.55
N GLN A 131 3.68 -25.26 -36.24
CA GLN A 131 3.52 -25.77 -37.60
C GLN A 131 2.65 -27.04 -37.63
N GLY A 132 2.88 -28.00 -36.72
CA GLY A 132 2.05 -29.20 -36.62
C GLY A 132 0.57 -28.88 -36.30
N PHE A 133 0.32 -27.86 -35.49
CA PHE A 133 -1.04 -27.38 -35.21
C PHE A 133 -1.69 -26.73 -36.43
N LYS A 134 -0.94 -25.96 -37.20
CA LYS A 134 -1.40 -25.38 -38.47
C LYS A 134 -1.77 -26.49 -39.47
N ASP A 135 -0.92 -27.51 -39.61
CA ASP A 135 -1.18 -28.64 -40.52
C ASP A 135 -2.42 -29.43 -40.07
N TYR A 136 -2.62 -29.60 -38.75
CA TYR A 136 -3.82 -30.23 -38.19
C TYR A 136 -5.10 -29.42 -38.45
N LEU A 137 -5.06 -28.09 -38.30
CA LEU A 137 -6.20 -27.22 -38.59
C LEU A 137 -6.57 -27.23 -40.07
N VAL A 138 -5.58 -27.22 -40.95
CA VAL A 138 -5.78 -27.28 -42.40
C VAL A 138 -6.40 -28.62 -42.80
N GLY A 139 -5.91 -29.74 -42.24
CA GLY A 139 -6.51 -31.06 -42.45
C GLY A 139 -7.94 -31.15 -41.93
N SER A 140 -8.18 -30.67 -40.70
CA SER A 140 -9.52 -30.68 -40.09
C SER A 140 -10.53 -29.84 -40.86
N LEU A 141 -10.12 -28.70 -41.43
CA LEU A 141 -10.97 -27.84 -42.28
C LEU A 141 -11.28 -28.49 -43.63
N GLN A 142 -10.30 -29.19 -44.22
CA GLN A 142 -10.52 -29.95 -45.46
C GLN A 142 -11.47 -31.13 -45.21
N ASP A 143 -11.28 -31.88 -44.13
CA ASP A 143 -12.16 -32.98 -43.76
C ASP A 143 -13.60 -32.50 -43.50
N LEU A 144 -13.76 -31.32 -42.88
CA LEU A 144 -15.08 -30.72 -42.64
C LEU A 144 -15.74 -30.21 -43.93
N ALA A 145 -14.96 -29.68 -44.87
CA ALA A 145 -15.44 -29.28 -46.19
C ALA A 145 -15.89 -30.50 -47.02
N VAL A 146 -15.12 -31.59 -47.00
CA VAL A 146 -15.49 -32.85 -47.66
C VAL A 146 -16.74 -33.46 -47.02
N ALA A 147 -16.86 -33.40 -45.69
CA ALA A 147 -18.06 -33.85 -44.98
C ALA A 147 -19.30 -33.00 -45.32
N ALA A 148 -19.14 -31.69 -45.57
CA ALA A 148 -20.22 -30.81 -45.98
C ALA A 148 -20.69 -31.09 -47.41
N GLU A 149 -19.79 -31.36 -48.36
CA GLU A 149 -20.14 -31.72 -49.73
C GLU A 149 -20.94 -33.04 -49.83
N GLN A 150 -20.72 -33.98 -48.90
CA GLN A 150 -21.49 -35.24 -48.84
C GLN A 150 -22.93 -35.05 -48.33
N LEU A 151 -23.25 -33.92 -47.69
CA LEU A 151 -24.55 -33.63 -47.09
C LEU A 151 -25.51 -32.86 -48.03
N GLU A 152 -25.03 -32.32 -49.16
CA GLU A 152 -25.84 -31.51 -50.09
C GLU A 152 -26.57 -32.28 -51.21
N LEU A 153 -26.56 -33.63 -51.20
CA LEU A 153 -27.25 -34.43 -52.22
C LEU A 153 -28.51 -35.13 -51.65
N SER A 154 -29.63 -34.41 -51.63
CA SER A 154 -30.99 -34.99 -51.64
C SER A 154 -31.90 -34.17 -52.57
N PRO A 155 -32.28 -34.67 -53.76
CA PRO A 155 -33.18 -33.96 -54.63
C PRO A 155 -34.66 -34.23 -54.28
N SER A 156 -35.42 -33.14 -54.17
CA SER A 156 -36.88 -33.14 -54.15
C SER A 156 -37.42 -33.23 -55.57
N ALA A 157 -38.24 -34.25 -55.88
CA ALA A 157 -39.19 -34.20 -57.00
C ALA A 157 -40.42 -35.11 -56.78
N ARG A 158 -41.59 -34.51 -57.01
CA ARG A 158 -42.92 -35.13 -57.08
C ARG A 158 -43.16 -35.79 -58.46
N SER A 159 -43.84 -36.94 -58.49
CA SER A 159 -44.68 -37.45 -59.60
C SER A 159 -45.58 -38.57 -59.01
N ARG A 160 -46.91 -38.45 -58.91
CA ARG A 160 -48.01 -38.53 -59.89
C ARG A 160 -48.19 -39.93 -60.55
N ALA A 161 -49.45 -40.41 -60.53
CA ALA A 161 -50.04 -41.69 -60.97
C ALA A 161 -49.90 -42.83 -59.93
N VAL A 162 -50.96 -43.47 -59.43
CA VAL A 162 -51.99 -44.25 -60.16
C VAL A 162 -53.40 -44.06 -59.57
N SER A 163 -54.39 -44.10 -60.47
CA SER A 163 -55.84 -44.03 -60.28
C SER A 163 -56.50 -45.41 -60.27
N GLU A 164 -57.64 -45.49 -59.56
CA GLU A 164 -58.87 -46.29 -59.83
C GLU A 164 -59.06 -47.76 -59.38
N GLY A 165 -60.30 -48.01 -58.88
CA GLY A 165 -60.97 -49.32 -58.75
C GLY A 165 -61.30 -49.74 -57.30
N ALA A 166 -62.40 -49.32 -56.66
CA ALA A 166 -63.81 -49.71 -56.82
C ALA A 166 -64.19 -51.11 -56.24
N GLU A 167 -65.11 -51.04 -55.25
CA GLU A 167 -66.19 -51.99 -54.88
C GLU A 167 -65.93 -53.25 -54.00
N ARG A 168 -66.43 -53.15 -52.75
CA ARG A 168 -67.57 -53.90 -52.15
C ARG A 168 -67.62 -55.44 -52.30
N GLY A 169 -67.59 -56.15 -51.17
CA GLY A 169 -67.97 -57.56 -51.05
C GLY A 169 -67.95 -58.02 -49.59
N GLU A 170 -69.06 -58.58 -49.14
CA GLU A 170 -69.37 -58.94 -47.76
C GLU A 170 -68.82 -60.33 -47.34
N ASP A 171 -68.76 -60.51 -46.02
CA ASP A 171 -69.31 -61.64 -45.26
C ASP A 171 -68.36 -62.68 -44.61
N ARG A 172 -68.69 -62.90 -43.32
CA ARG A 172 -68.45 -64.04 -42.43
C ARG A 172 -67.03 -64.42 -41.98
N GLY A 173 -66.82 -64.26 -40.67
CA GLY A 173 -66.52 -65.43 -39.84
C GLY A 173 -65.57 -65.28 -38.64
N ARG A 174 -66.14 -64.81 -37.52
CA ARG A 174 -66.07 -65.47 -36.19
C ARG A 174 -64.78 -65.37 -35.33
N ALA A 175 -64.96 -64.65 -34.20
CA ALA A 175 -64.51 -64.91 -32.81
C ALA A 175 -62.99 -64.85 -32.48
N GLY A 176 -62.51 -64.15 -31.44
CA GLY A 176 -63.09 -63.30 -30.37
C GLY A 176 -62.00 -62.31 -29.86
N MET A 177 -62.34 -61.10 -29.38
CA MET A 177 -62.80 -60.77 -28.00
C MET A 177 -61.72 -61.15 -26.95
N ASP A 178 -61.10 -60.29 -26.13
CA ASP A 178 -61.15 -58.86 -25.83
C ASP A 178 -59.82 -58.52 -25.10
N ALA A 179 -59.09 -57.49 -25.52
CA ALA A 179 -58.93 -56.18 -24.86
C ALA A 179 -58.24 -56.17 -23.48
N ARG A 180 -57.10 -55.47 -23.36
CA ARG A 180 -57.06 -54.06 -22.87
C ARG A 180 -55.63 -53.51 -22.64
N PHE A 181 -55.39 -52.34 -23.25
CA PHE A 181 -54.54 -51.19 -22.81
C PHE A 181 -53.02 -51.41 -22.68
N GLU A 182 -52.11 -50.47 -22.95
CA GLU A 182 -52.02 -49.22 -23.71
C GLU A 182 -50.52 -48.82 -23.67
N SER A 183 -50.13 -47.84 -24.49
CA SER A 183 -48.88 -47.04 -24.42
C SER A 183 -47.55 -47.63 -24.96
N ALA A 184 -47.08 -47.00 -26.05
CA ALA A 184 -45.70 -47.03 -26.55
C ALA A 184 -44.91 -45.82 -25.98
N PRO A 185 -43.68 -45.51 -26.44
CA PRO A 185 -42.40 -45.99 -25.89
C PRO A 185 -41.48 -44.85 -25.42
N GLU A 186 -40.57 -45.07 -24.46
CA GLU A 186 -39.52 -44.08 -24.16
C GLU A 186 -38.17 -44.69 -23.72
N ARG A 187 -37.11 -44.02 -24.20
CA ARG A 187 -35.73 -43.95 -23.68
C ARG A 187 -34.71 -45.01 -24.10
N ALA A 188 -34.27 -44.86 -25.34
CA ALA A 188 -32.84 -44.90 -25.65
C ALA A 188 -32.18 -43.58 -25.19
N ALA A 189 -31.63 -43.54 -23.96
CA ALA A 189 -30.92 -42.36 -23.43
C ALA A 189 -29.75 -42.74 -22.51
N ASN A 190 -28.90 -43.70 -22.92
CA ASN A 190 -27.77 -44.11 -22.07
C ASN A 190 -26.44 -44.33 -22.81
N ARG A 191 -26.11 -43.51 -23.81
CA ARG A 191 -24.82 -43.60 -24.52
C ARG A 191 -23.94 -42.35 -24.51
N THR A 192 -24.26 -41.33 -23.72
CA THR A 192 -23.46 -40.09 -23.61
C THR A 192 -22.83 -39.84 -22.24
N ALA A 193 -23.00 -40.75 -21.26
CA ALA A 193 -22.48 -40.55 -19.91
C ALA A 193 -21.08 -41.15 -19.64
N SER A 194 -20.56 -42.06 -20.48
CA SER A 194 -19.27 -42.73 -20.22
C SER A 194 -18.05 -42.11 -20.91
N ALA A 195 -18.20 -41.06 -21.73
CA ALA A 195 -17.09 -40.43 -22.45
C ALA A 195 -16.51 -39.17 -21.76
N ARG A 196 -17.03 -38.75 -20.60
CA ARG A 196 -16.55 -37.57 -19.84
C ARG A 196 -15.70 -37.88 -18.61
N ARG A 197 -15.33 -39.14 -18.36
CA ARG A 197 -14.59 -39.57 -17.16
C ARG A 197 -13.15 -40.02 -17.40
N ALA A 198 -12.61 -39.86 -18.61
CA ALA A 198 -11.28 -40.38 -18.97
C ALA A 198 -10.32 -39.29 -19.52
N ALA A 199 -10.52 -38.03 -19.14
CA ALA A 199 -9.69 -36.91 -19.62
C ALA A 199 -9.21 -35.96 -18.50
N ASP A 200 -9.15 -36.45 -17.25
CA ASP A 200 -8.74 -35.62 -16.10
C ASP A 200 -7.52 -36.16 -15.34
N GLU A 201 -6.67 -36.92 -16.04
CA GLU A 201 -5.42 -37.40 -15.47
C GLU A 201 -4.28 -37.02 -16.43
N SER A 202 -3.31 -36.26 -15.91
CA SER A 202 -2.12 -35.69 -16.58
C SER A 202 -2.26 -34.35 -17.33
N ALA A 203 -2.82 -33.34 -16.66
CA ALA A 203 -2.36 -31.96 -16.87
C ALA A 203 -1.18 -31.67 -15.92
N PRO A 204 -0.09 -31.05 -16.38
CA PRO A 204 1.00 -30.65 -15.48
C PRO A 204 0.44 -29.65 -14.46
N ILE A 205 0.60 -29.96 -13.17
CA ILE A 205 0.26 -29.09 -12.05
C ILE A 205 1.21 -27.88 -12.13
N GLN A 206 0.82 -26.87 -12.88
CA GLN A 206 1.41 -25.54 -12.79
C GLN A 206 1.09 -25.01 -11.39
N PRO A 207 2.09 -24.46 -10.66
CA PRO A 207 1.84 -24.02 -9.31
C PRO A 207 0.87 -22.84 -9.36
N ALA A 208 -0.27 -22.97 -8.67
CA ALA A 208 -1.40 -22.03 -8.67
C ALA A 208 -1.09 -20.71 -7.93
N PHE A 209 0.07 -20.09 -8.16
CA PHE A 209 0.43 -18.80 -7.58
C PHE A 209 -0.05 -17.60 -8.41
N ALA A 210 -0.43 -17.83 -9.66
CA ALA A 210 -0.96 -16.82 -10.57
C ALA A 210 -2.28 -17.28 -11.20
N SER A 211 -3.22 -17.79 -10.39
CA SER A 211 -4.61 -17.81 -10.83
C SER A 211 -4.98 -16.36 -11.14
N ASN A 212 -5.23 -16.03 -12.42
CA ASN A 212 -5.60 -14.68 -12.83
C ASN A 212 -6.92 -14.31 -12.14
N ALA A 213 -6.84 -13.74 -10.94
CA ALA A 213 -7.97 -13.48 -10.04
C ALA A 213 -9.06 -12.60 -10.69
N PHE A 214 -8.69 -11.91 -11.77
CA PHE A 214 -9.52 -10.96 -12.49
C PHE A 214 -9.85 -11.37 -13.93
N GLN A 215 -9.58 -12.62 -14.35
CA GLN A 215 -9.86 -13.09 -15.73
C GLN A 215 -11.30 -12.75 -16.16
N ASP A 216 -12.28 -13.15 -15.36
CA ASP A 216 -13.71 -12.93 -15.64
C ASP A 216 -14.14 -11.45 -15.60
N GLN A 217 -13.34 -10.59 -14.93
CA GLN A 217 -13.64 -9.17 -14.73
C GLN A 217 -12.77 -8.26 -15.59
N THR A 218 -11.99 -8.82 -16.51
CA THR A 218 -11.00 -8.07 -17.31
C THR A 218 -11.63 -6.92 -18.11
N GLU A 219 -12.74 -7.20 -18.79
CA GLU A 219 -13.47 -6.20 -19.58
C GLU A 219 -14.00 -5.08 -18.68
N ARG A 220 -14.53 -5.46 -17.51
CA ARG A 220 -15.06 -4.49 -16.55
C ARG A 220 -13.97 -3.57 -16.01
N ILE A 221 -12.83 -4.13 -15.60
CA ILE A 221 -11.68 -3.36 -15.09
C ILE A 221 -11.15 -2.40 -16.16
N ARG A 222 -10.97 -2.87 -17.40
CA ARG A 222 -10.53 -2.02 -18.52
C ARG A 222 -11.51 -0.89 -18.79
N SER A 223 -12.81 -1.18 -18.81
CA SER A 223 -13.85 -0.17 -19.01
C SER A 223 -13.82 0.94 -17.96
N LEU A 224 -13.56 0.59 -16.69
CA LEU A 224 -13.45 1.57 -15.60
C LEU A 224 -12.17 2.42 -15.72
N LEU A 225 -11.04 1.79 -16.05
CA LEU A 225 -9.79 2.52 -16.30
C LEU A 225 -9.93 3.50 -17.47
N ASP A 226 -10.57 3.08 -18.55
CA ASP A 226 -10.84 3.95 -19.70
C ASP A 226 -11.83 5.06 -19.35
N GLN A 227 -12.87 4.77 -18.54
CA GLN A 227 -13.78 5.79 -18.02
C GLN A 227 -13.03 6.85 -17.23
N TYR A 228 -12.15 6.46 -16.30
CA TYR A 228 -11.39 7.41 -15.47
C TYR A 228 -10.47 8.32 -16.30
N ARG A 229 -9.93 7.81 -17.41
CA ARG A 229 -9.07 8.57 -18.33
C ARG A 229 -9.86 9.50 -19.24
N MET A 230 -10.90 8.98 -19.87
CA MET A 230 -11.59 9.65 -20.98
C MET A 230 -12.77 10.51 -20.52
N ARG A 231 -13.36 10.18 -19.36
CA ARG A 231 -14.55 10.83 -18.80
C ARG A 231 -14.43 10.93 -17.27
N PRO A 232 -13.50 11.75 -16.75
CA PRO A 232 -13.35 11.95 -15.32
C PRO A 232 -14.63 12.57 -14.73
N ASP A 233 -15.11 11.99 -13.65
CA ASP A 233 -16.35 12.41 -12.98
C ASP A 233 -16.03 13.03 -11.61
N TYR A 234 -15.80 14.34 -11.60
CA TYR A 234 -15.45 15.10 -10.40
C TYR A 234 -16.56 15.10 -9.32
N TYR A 235 -17.79 14.74 -9.68
CA TYR A 235 -18.94 14.73 -8.79
C TYR A 235 -19.60 13.35 -8.71
N GLY A 236 -18.86 12.29 -9.07
CA GLY A 236 -19.36 10.93 -9.10
C GLY A 236 -19.86 10.45 -7.74
N PRO A 237 -20.49 9.28 -7.65
CA PRO A 237 -20.89 8.67 -6.39
C PRO A 237 -19.71 8.46 -5.41
N LEU A 238 -20.04 8.16 -4.15
CA LEU A 238 -19.02 7.76 -3.17
C LEU A 238 -18.28 6.53 -3.69
N TRP A 239 -16.97 6.44 -3.40
CA TRP A 239 -16.09 5.35 -3.83
C TRP A 239 -15.76 5.31 -5.32
N GLN A 240 -16.21 6.28 -6.12
CA GLN A 240 -15.78 6.46 -7.50
C GLN A 240 -14.66 7.50 -7.58
N LEU A 241 -13.70 7.30 -8.48
CA LEU A 241 -12.60 8.23 -8.69
C LEU A 241 -13.09 9.60 -9.23
N ARG A 242 -12.77 10.68 -8.51
CA ARG A 242 -13.18 12.07 -8.77
C ARG A 242 -12.04 12.99 -9.20
N ARG A 243 -10.94 12.41 -9.69
CA ARG A 243 -9.74 13.14 -10.08
C ARG A 243 -9.30 12.77 -11.48
N THR A 244 -8.52 13.67 -12.09
CA THR A 244 -7.90 13.44 -13.39
C THR A 244 -7.00 12.23 -13.31
N PHE A 245 -7.13 11.32 -14.27
CA PHE A 245 -6.39 10.07 -14.29
C PHE A 245 -5.61 9.93 -15.60
N GLU A 246 -4.30 10.08 -15.53
CA GLU A 246 -3.41 10.05 -16.67
C GLU A 246 -3.08 8.62 -17.15
N PRO A 247 -2.61 8.46 -18.40
CA PRO A 247 -2.22 7.16 -18.95
C PRO A 247 -1.18 6.42 -18.10
N ILE A 248 -0.23 7.15 -17.50
CA ILE A 248 0.81 6.56 -16.65
C ILE A 248 0.21 5.90 -15.40
N HIS A 249 -0.79 6.52 -14.77
CA HIS A 249 -1.49 5.93 -13.63
C HIS A 249 -2.30 4.70 -14.05
N ALA A 250 -2.97 4.77 -15.20
CA ALA A 250 -3.73 3.66 -15.74
C ALA A 250 -2.84 2.44 -16.04
N GLU A 251 -1.64 2.66 -16.58
CA GLU A 251 -0.67 1.60 -16.82
C GLU A 251 -0.24 0.94 -15.51
N ARG A 252 0.04 1.72 -14.46
CA ARG A 252 0.41 1.21 -13.13
C ARG A 252 -0.69 0.32 -12.53
N VAL A 253 -1.94 0.79 -12.55
CA VAL A 253 -3.09 0.05 -12.03
C VAL A 253 -3.39 -1.19 -12.88
N SER A 254 -3.34 -1.06 -14.21
CA SER A 254 -3.54 -2.17 -15.15
C SER A 254 -2.50 -3.29 -14.94
N ASN A 255 -1.23 -2.94 -14.82
CA ASN A 255 -0.16 -3.90 -14.57
C ASN A 255 -0.35 -4.60 -13.22
N TRP A 256 -0.74 -3.87 -12.18
CA TRP A 256 -1.04 -4.46 -10.88
C TRP A 256 -2.21 -5.45 -10.92
N PHE A 257 -3.30 -5.14 -11.64
CA PHE A 257 -4.43 -6.07 -11.80
C PHE A 257 -4.07 -7.29 -12.65
N PHE A 258 -3.45 -7.09 -13.81
CA PHE A 258 -3.34 -8.14 -14.82
C PHE A 258 -2.01 -8.89 -14.81
N ALA A 259 -0.89 -8.22 -14.52
CA ALA A 259 0.41 -8.89 -14.44
C ALA A 259 0.69 -9.43 -13.04
N GLN A 260 0.21 -8.75 -12.00
CA GLN A 260 0.45 -9.11 -10.60
C GLN A 260 -0.78 -9.75 -9.92
N GLY A 261 -1.92 -9.86 -10.62
CA GLY A 261 -3.12 -10.50 -10.09
C GLY A 261 -3.69 -9.82 -8.83
N GLY A 262 -3.45 -8.52 -8.65
CA GLY A 262 -3.85 -7.76 -7.45
C GLY A 262 -2.93 -7.98 -6.24
N ARG A 263 -1.74 -8.54 -6.44
CA ARG A 263 -0.75 -8.80 -5.39
C ARG A 263 0.63 -8.38 -5.87
N GLY A 264 1.09 -7.21 -5.44
CA GLY A 264 2.42 -6.81 -5.83
C GLY A 264 2.79 -5.39 -5.49
N ALA A 265 4.08 -5.13 -5.68
CA ALA A 265 4.65 -3.80 -5.57
C ALA A 265 4.60 -3.08 -6.92
N VAL A 266 4.25 -1.80 -6.87
CA VAL A 266 4.25 -0.88 -7.99
C VAL A 266 5.30 0.19 -7.72
N LYS A 267 6.03 0.60 -8.76
CA LYS A 267 7.00 1.69 -8.63
C LYS A 267 6.29 2.98 -8.22
N SER A 268 6.83 3.65 -7.21
CA SER A 268 6.37 4.97 -6.79
C SER A 268 6.42 5.96 -7.95
N MET A 269 5.49 6.91 -7.93
CA MET A 269 5.42 8.03 -8.87
C MET A 269 6.24 9.25 -8.39
N GLY A 270 7.05 9.11 -7.35
CA GLY A 270 7.88 10.18 -6.78
C GLY A 270 7.11 11.22 -5.97
N SER A 271 5.80 11.09 -5.86
CA SER A 271 4.94 11.91 -5.01
C SER A 271 3.88 11.05 -4.33
N ARG A 272 3.76 11.19 -3.01
CA ARG A 272 2.75 10.45 -2.24
C ARG A 272 1.34 10.74 -2.74
N LEU A 273 1.02 11.97 -3.13
CA LEU A 273 -0.29 12.32 -3.71
C LEU A 273 -0.60 11.50 -4.98
N GLN A 274 0.41 11.28 -5.84
CA GLN A 274 0.24 10.44 -7.02
C GLN A 274 0.09 8.95 -6.67
N ASN A 275 0.82 8.47 -5.65
CA ASN A 275 0.64 7.11 -5.13
C ASN A 275 -0.77 6.92 -4.55
N VAL A 276 -1.28 7.90 -3.79
CA VAL A 276 -2.66 7.88 -3.30
C VAL A 276 -3.66 7.87 -4.44
N LEU A 277 -3.43 8.61 -5.52
CA LEU A 277 -4.29 8.60 -6.71
C LEU A 277 -4.35 7.20 -7.37
N VAL A 278 -3.19 6.55 -7.54
CA VAL A 278 -3.08 5.18 -8.07
C VAL A 278 -3.81 4.19 -7.16
N ALA A 279 -3.59 4.27 -5.85
CA ALA A 279 -4.28 3.42 -4.87
C ALA A 279 -5.79 3.67 -4.84
N SER A 280 -6.22 4.94 -4.98
CA SER A 280 -7.63 5.32 -5.04
C SER A 280 -8.31 4.75 -6.29
N ALA A 281 -7.64 4.76 -7.44
CA ALA A 281 -8.18 4.16 -8.66
C ALA A 281 -8.32 2.63 -8.51
N ALA A 282 -7.33 1.94 -7.94
CA ALA A 282 -7.40 0.52 -7.64
C ALA A 282 -8.55 0.21 -6.65
N LEU A 283 -8.66 1.00 -5.57
CA LEU A 283 -9.74 0.90 -4.58
C LEU A 283 -11.12 1.10 -5.22
N SER A 284 -11.28 2.15 -6.04
CA SER A 284 -12.53 2.44 -6.76
C SER A 284 -12.97 1.26 -7.64
N ILE A 285 -12.03 0.63 -8.35
CA ILE A 285 -12.31 -0.56 -9.17
C ILE A 285 -12.68 -1.75 -8.31
N LEU A 286 -11.90 -2.05 -7.26
CA LEU A 286 -12.20 -3.15 -6.34
C LEU A 286 -13.55 -2.96 -5.66
N TYR A 287 -13.90 -1.73 -5.29
CA TYR A 287 -15.18 -1.41 -4.69
C TYR A 287 -16.33 -1.61 -5.68
N ALA A 288 -16.14 -1.26 -6.95
CA ALA A 288 -17.13 -1.54 -8.00
C ALA A 288 -17.34 -3.07 -8.22
N LEU A 289 -16.33 -3.90 -7.95
CA LEU A 289 -16.41 -5.36 -8.11
C LEU A 289 -16.96 -6.08 -6.86
N TYR A 290 -16.52 -5.68 -5.67
CA TYR A 290 -16.79 -6.40 -4.42
C TYR A 290 -17.70 -5.63 -3.44
N GLY A 291 -17.97 -4.35 -3.71
CA GLY A 291 -18.84 -3.48 -2.93
C GLY A 291 -18.47 -3.45 -1.45
N ASN A 292 -19.50 -3.61 -0.61
CA ASN A 292 -19.39 -3.55 0.85
C ASN A 292 -18.60 -4.72 1.47
N ARG A 293 -18.13 -5.70 0.69
CA ARG A 293 -17.23 -6.74 1.21
C ARG A 293 -15.78 -6.26 1.29
N LEU A 294 -15.41 -5.27 0.48
CA LEU A 294 -14.07 -4.72 0.47
C LEU A 294 -13.83 -3.92 1.76
N ARG A 295 -12.65 -4.12 2.37
CA ARG A 295 -12.15 -3.29 3.47
C ARG A 295 -10.70 -2.93 3.17
N THR A 296 -10.44 -1.64 3.03
CA THR A 296 -9.09 -1.15 2.72
C THR A 296 -8.33 -0.88 3.99
N LEU A 297 -7.09 -1.37 4.05
CA LEU A 297 -6.18 -1.22 5.17
C LEU A 297 -4.93 -0.50 4.65
N VAL A 298 -4.68 0.72 5.09
CA VAL A 298 -3.50 1.50 4.68
C VAL A 298 -2.45 1.44 5.77
N LEU A 299 -1.21 1.07 5.41
CA LEU A 299 -0.04 1.05 6.26
C LEU A 299 0.90 2.21 5.94
N SER A 300 1.29 2.98 6.95
CA SER A 300 2.36 3.99 6.83
C SER A 300 3.00 4.24 8.19
N ASN A 301 4.31 4.48 8.22
CA ASN A 301 5.10 4.58 9.45
C ASN A 301 4.96 5.88 10.27
N SER A 302 4.12 6.84 9.89
CA SER A 302 3.93 8.09 10.66
C SER A 302 2.50 8.64 10.62
N PRO A 303 2.04 9.31 11.70
CA PRO A 303 0.68 9.86 11.78
C PRO A 303 0.43 10.98 10.75
N GLU A 304 1.46 11.74 10.37
CA GLU A 304 1.38 12.78 9.35
C GLU A 304 1.05 12.18 7.99
N ARG A 305 1.73 11.09 7.63
CA ARG A 305 1.52 10.34 6.39
C ARG A 305 0.15 9.68 6.37
N LEU A 306 -0.30 9.10 7.49
CA LEU A 306 -1.68 8.62 7.62
C LEU A 306 -2.71 9.75 7.43
N GLY A 307 -2.39 10.95 7.89
CA GLY A 307 -3.17 12.16 7.64
C GLY A 307 -3.25 12.52 6.15
N GLU A 308 -2.14 12.44 5.42
CA GLU A 308 -2.10 12.63 3.96
C GLU A 308 -2.91 11.57 3.23
N TRP A 309 -2.74 10.29 3.57
CA TRP A 309 -3.52 9.18 3.03
C TRP A 309 -5.02 9.39 3.24
N ARG A 310 -5.43 9.77 4.45
CA ARG A 310 -6.83 10.10 4.74
C ARG A 310 -7.34 11.21 3.83
N ARG A 311 -6.64 12.35 3.79
CA ARG A 311 -7.05 13.52 2.99
C ARG A 311 -7.11 13.17 1.51
N GLY A 312 -6.09 12.48 0.99
CA GLY A 312 -6.03 12.10 -0.43
C GLY A 312 -7.13 11.10 -0.82
N LEU A 313 -7.45 10.13 0.03
CA LEU A 313 -8.56 9.20 -0.21
C LEU A 313 -9.93 9.91 -0.17
N GLN A 314 -10.15 10.82 0.78
CA GLN A 314 -11.36 11.64 0.84
C GLN A 314 -11.53 12.47 -0.43
N ASP A 315 -10.43 13.07 -0.88
CA ASP A 315 -10.41 13.92 -2.07
C ASP A 315 -10.63 13.13 -3.37
N CYS A 316 -9.99 11.96 -3.50
CA CYS A 316 -10.07 11.15 -4.71
C CYS A 316 -11.36 10.35 -4.83
N LEU A 317 -11.99 9.92 -3.71
CA LEU A 317 -13.16 9.03 -3.71
C LEU A 317 -14.44 9.70 -3.21
N GLY A 318 -14.36 10.95 -2.75
CA GLY A 318 -15.47 11.68 -2.16
C GLY A 318 -15.97 11.11 -0.83
N ILE A 319 -15.21 10.22 -0.19
CA ILE A 319 -15.56 9.63 1.11
C ILE A 319 -15.37 10.64 2.24
N SER A 320 -16.08 10.44 3.33
CA SER A 320 -16.11 11.34 4.48
C SER A 320 -15.22 10.83 5.62
N ARG A 321 -15.16 11.55 6.75
CA ARG A 321 -14.47 11.04 7.96
C ARG A 321 -15.19 9.84 8.58
N ALA A 322 -16.50 9.68 8.34
CA ALA A 322 -17.29 8.59 8.90
C ALA A 322 -16.97 7.24 8.25
N ASP A 323 -16.42 7.24 7.04
CA ASP A 323 -16.02 6.05 6.29
C ASP A 323 -14.68 5.45 6.76
N PHE A 324 -14.01 6.12 7.71
CA PHE A 324 -12.77 5.67 8.32
C PHE A 324 -13.03 5.07 9.71
N GLY A 325 -12.45 3.90 9.99
CA GLY A 325 -12.45 3.32 11.33
C GLY A 325 -12.87 1.85 11.36
N THR A 326 -13.00 1.31 12.57
CA THR A 326 -13.26 -0.11 12.78
C THR A 326 -14.61 -0.54 12.21
N GLY A 327 -14.59 -1.30 11.12
CA GLY A 327 -15.80 -1.82 10.47
C GLY A 327 -16.30 -0.94 9.32
N GLN A 328 -15.72 0.26 9.17
CA GLN A 328 -15.94 1.16 8.05
C GLN A 328 -15.03 0.79 6.87
N GLY A 329 -15.32 1.31 5.68
CA GLY A 329 -14.68 0.88 4.43
C GLY A 329 -13.14 1.03 4.40
N VAL A 330 -12.58 2.03 5.09
CA VAL A 330 -11.11 2.27 5.17
C VAL A 330 -10.62 2.28 6.62
N MET A 331 -9.46 1.68 6.87
CA MET A 331 -8.74 1.74 8.14
C MET A 331 -7.27 2.10 7.88
N LEU A 332 -6.67 2.83 8.83
CA LEU A 332 -5.30 3.37 8.75
C LEU A 332 -4.48 2.79 9.91
N PHE A 333 -3.27 2.33 9.63
CA PHE A 333 -2.38 1.69 10.59
C PHE A 333 -0.96 2.24 10.49
N ASP A 334 -0.34 2.39 11.65
CA ASP A 334 1.06 2.78 11.83
C ASP A 334 2.01 1.58 12.00
N ALA A 335 1.47 0.39 12.22
CA ALA A 335 2.23 -0.84 12.39
C ALA A 335 1.62 -2.02 11.61
N PRO A 336 2.45 -2.95 11.09
CA PRO A 336 1.99 -4.09 10.31
C PRO A 336 1.28 -5.17 11.14
N GLU A 337 1.65 -5.39 12.41
CA GLU A 337 1.05 -6.44 13.23
C GLU A 337 -0.44 -6.18 13.55
N PRO A 338 -0.85 -4.97 14.00
CA PRO A 338 -2.27 -4.66 14.19
C PRO A 338 -3.07 -4.72 12.88
N LEU A 339 -2.44 -4.34 11.75
CA LEU A 339 -3.06 -4.44 10.44
C LEU A 339 -3.33 -5.90 10.06
N ALA A 340 -2.34 -6.78 10.21
CA ALA A 340 -2.47 -8.21 9.91
C ALA A 340 -3.58 -8.86 10.76
N GLN A 341 -3.60 -8.59 12.07
CA GLN A 341 -4.67 -9.08 12.95
C GLN A 341 -6.05 -8.58 12.53
N ARG A 342 -6.15 -7.34 12.03
CA ARG A 342 -7.41 -6.81 11.55
C ARG A 342 -7.83 -7.45 10.23
N ALA A 343 -6.89 -7.66 9.32
CA ALA A 343 -7.11 -8.33 8.05
C ALA A 343 -7.62 -9.76 8.26
N ASP A 344 -7.05 -10.51 9.21
CA ASP A 344 -7.52 -11.85 9.59
C ASP A 344 -8.98 -11.84 10.06
N ARG A 345 -9.35 -10.88 10.91
CA ARG A 345 -10.75 -10.72 11.36
C ARG A 345 -11.70 -10.43 10.20
N ILE A 346 -11.28 -9.58 9.26
CA ILE A 346 -12.08 -9.26 8.07
C ILE A 346 -12.28 -10.50 7.21
N THR A 347 -11.23 -11.30 7.00
CA THR A 347 -11.32 -12.56 6.26
C THR A 347 -12.22 -13.58 6.98
N ALA A 348 -12.13 -13.67 8.31
CA ALA A 348 -13.02 -14.51 9.11
C ALA A 348 -14.49 -14.08 9.00
N ASP A 349 -14.76 -12.78 8.88
CA ASP A 349 -16.09 -12.19 8.68
C ASP A 349 -16.56 -12.26 7.21
N ASN A 350 -15.94 -13.07 6.35
CA ASN A 350 -16.20 -13.18 4.89
C ASN A 350 -16.00 -11.88 4.09
N GLY A 351 -15.30 -10.90 4.67
CA GLY A 351 -14.84 -9.69 4.00
C GLY A 351 -13.58 -9.93 3.18
N LEU A 352 -13.23 -8.93 2.36
CA LEU A 352 -12.05 -8.95 1.51
C LEU A 352 -11.11 -7.82 1.93
N PRO A 353 -10.01 -8.12 2.63
CA PRO A 353 -9.02 -7.11 2.98
C PRO A 353 -8.22 -6.72 1.74
N PHE A 354 -8.16 -5.42 1.47
CA PHE A 354 -7.25 -4.83 0.48
C PHE A 354 -6.20 -4.00 1.22
N ILE A 355 -4.95 -4.43 1.15
CA ILE A 355 -3.86 -3.80 1.90
C ILE A 355 -3.11 -2.85 0.97
N VAL A 356 -2.95 -1.60 1.40
CA VAL A 356 -2.13 -0.60 0.72
C VAL A 356 -0.94 -0.28 1.61
N VAL A 357 0.27 -0.45 1.09
CA VAL A 357 1.52 -0.18 1.81
C VAL A 357 2.17 1.06 1.20
N ASP A 358 2.34 2.10 2.03
CA ASP A 358 2.99 3.35 1.63
C ASP A 358 4.45 3.14 1.24
N GLU A 359 4.95 4.02 0.39
CA GLU A 359 6.34 3.97 -0.10
C GLU A 359 7.38 4.02 1.00
N ALA A 360 7.07 4.70 2.11
CA ALA A 360 8.02 4.82 3.20
C ALA A 360 8.11 3.59 4.09
N GLU A 361 7.26 2.59 3.87
CA GLU A 361 7.37 1.32 4.57
C GLU A 361 8.50 0.49 3.93
N SER A 362 9.69 0.57 4.53
CA SER A 362 10.89 -0.13 4.02
C SER A 362 10.88 -1.63 4.33
N VAL A 363 10.04 -2.08 5.27
CA VAL A 363 9.97 -3.47 5.72
C VAL A 363 8.54 -3.99 5.59
N ILE A 364 8.30 -4.86 4.62
CA ILE A 364 7.01 -5.55 4.49
C ILE A 364 7.03 -6.81 5.36
N SER A 365 6.17 -6.85 6.38
CA SER A 365 5.99 -8.05 7.20
C SER A 365 5.45 -9.21 6.36
N LEU A 366 6.04 -10.40 6.51
CA LEU A 366 5.61 -11.63 5.84
C LEU A 366 4.13 -11.97 6.11
N ALA A 367 3.62 -11.56 7.27
CA ALA A 367 2.21 -11.74 7.63
C ALA A 367 1.25 -11.04 6.66
N LEU A 368 1.68 -9.95 6.00
CA LEU A 368 0.83 -9.23 5.04
C LEU A 368 0.72 -9.97 3.69
N LEU A 369 1.71 -10.79 3.35
CA LEU A 369 1.76 -11.49 2.08
C LEU A 369 0.78 -12.66 1.99
N GLN A 370 0.20 -13.09 3.13
CA GLN A 370 -0.81 -14.14 3.16
C GLN A 370 -2.16 -13.68 2.57
N PHE A 371 -2.42 -12.37 2.52
CA PHE A 371 -3.70 -11.82 2.10
C PHE A 371 -3.82 -11.74 0.57
N PRO A 372 -5.05 -11.85 0.04
CA PRO A 372 -5.25 -12.01 -1.39
C PRO A 372 -5.09 -10.74 -2.21
N LEU A 373 -5.19 -9.56 -1.59
CA LEU A 373 -5.09 -8.27 -2.27
C LEU A 373 -4.16 -7.35 -1.50
N TRP A 374 -3.03 -6.99 -2.13
CA TRP A 374 -2.13 -5.99 -1.58
C TRP A 374 -1.41 -5.21 -2.68
N LEU A 375 -1.28 -3.91 -2.45
CA LEU A 375 -0.62 -2.94 -3.30
C LEU A 375 0.45 -2.23 -2.47
N ALA A 376 1.72 -2.48 -2.77
CA ALA A 376 2.82 -1.78 -2.12
C ALA A 376 3.43 -0.76 -3.09
N PHE A 377 3.79 0.43 -2.60
CA PHE A 377 4.61 1.35 -3.37
C PHE A 377 6.07 1.10 -3.05
N ALA A 378 6.86 0.78 -4.07
CA ALA A 378 8.30 0.64 -3.92
C ALA A 378 9.00 1.95 -4.33
N PRO A 379 9.95 2.47 -3.52
CA PRO A 379 10.72 3.64 -3.91
C PRO A 379 11.50 3.36 -5.20
N ASP A 380 11.64 4.39 -6.04
CA ASP A 380 12.46 4.26 -7.24
C ASP A 380 13.94 4.25 -6.82
N PRO A 381 14.70 3.15 -7.03
CA PRO A 381 16.12 3.12 -6.70
C PRO A 381 16.95 4.16 -7.47
N MET A 382 16.43 4.68 -8.59
CA MET A 382 17.08 5.73 -9.39
C MET A 382 16.68 7.15 -8.97
N ASN A 383 15.64 7.30 -8.15
CA ASN A 383 15.18 8.59 -7.63
C ASN A 383 14.70 8.41 -6.18
N PRO A 384 15.63 8.18 -5.22
CA PRO A 384 15.26 8.00 -3.82
C PRO A 384 14.57 9.27 -3.33
N VAL A 385 13.39 9.13 -2.73
CA VAL A 385 12.70 10.24 -2.07
C VAL A 385 13.63 10.74 -0.97
N THR A 386 14.16 11.96 -1.13
CA THR A 386 15.00 12.58 -0.12
C THR A 386 14.19 12.72 1.16
N GLU A 387 14.49 11.91 2.18
CA GLU A 387 13.98 12.08 3.53
C GLU A 387 14.50 13.40 4.08
N TYR A 388 13.80 14.50 3.79
CA TYR A 388 13.92 15.73 4.56
C TYR A 388 13.01 15.60 5.78
N ASP A 389 13.47 14.86 6.79
CA ASP A 389 12.94 14.95 8.16
C ASP A 389 14.09 14.68 9.15
N TYR A 390 14.90 15.72 9.38
CA TYR A 390 15.69 15.90 10.58
C TYR A 390 15.72 17.39 10.89
N TYR A 391 14.85 17.86 11.79
CA TYR A 391 15.13 18.93 12.75
C TYR A 391 14.16 18.84 13.94
#